data_AF-A0A5C7P8U3-F1
#
_entry.id   AF-A0A5C7P8U3-F1
#
_cell.length_a   1.000
_cell.length_b   1.000
_cell.length_c   1.000
_cell.angle_alpha   90.00
_cell.angle_beta   90.00
_cell.angle_gamma   90.00
#
_symmetry.space_group_name_H-M   'P 1'
#
loop_
_entity.id
_entity.type
_entity.pdbx_description
1 polymer ?
#
loop_
_entity_poly.entity_id
_entity_poly.type
_entity_poly.pdbx_seq_one_letter_code
_entity_poly.pdbx_strand_id
1 'polypeptide(L)' 'MIYNGDCADVLLSIPDNSIDAVVTDPPYGLSFMGKRWDYDVPS' A
#
# COMPACT_ATOMS: atom_id res chain seq x y z
N MET A 1 -10.47 9.61 7.96
CA MET A 1 -10.93 8.20 8.00
C MET A 1 -9.69 7.32 7.90
N ILE A 2 -9.62 6.23 8.65
CA ILE A 2 -8.46 5.32 8.67
C ILE A 2 -9.00 3.92 8.43
N TYR A 3 -8.42 3.23 7.43
CA TYR A 3 -8.74 1.85 7.10
C TYR A 3 -7.57 0.96 7.53
N ASN A 4 -7.85 -0.17 8.16
CA ASN A 4 -6.85 -1.16 8.53
C ASN A 4 -7.15 -2.49 7.82
N GLY A 5 -6.31 -2.87 6.87
CA GLY A 5 -6.47 -4.06 6.04
C GLY A 5 -5.47 -4.07 4.89
N ASP A 6 -5.55 -5.10 4.06
CA ASP A 6 -4.83 -5.14 2.78
C ASP A 6 -5.33 -4.00 1.87
N CYS A 7 -4.41 -3.25 1.28
CA CYS A 7 -4.79 -2.11 0.46
C CYS A 7 -5.55 -2.52 -0.82
N ALA A 8 -5.25 -3.69 -1.40
CA ALA A 8 -5.94 -4.19 -2.58
C ALA A 8 -7.42 -4.45 -2.29
N ASP A 9 -7.73 -5.02 -1.12
CA ASP A 9 -9.11 -5.29 -0.71
C ASP A 9 -9.84 -4.01 -0.27
N VAL A 10 -9.18 -3.14 0.50
CA VAL A 10 -9.78 -1.90 1.02
C VAL A 10 -10.13 -0.95 -0.12
N LEU A 11 -9.26 -0.80 -1.12
CA LEU A 11 -9.48 0.12 -2.23
C LEU A 11 -10.76 -0.22 -3.01
N LEU A 12 -11.15 -1.50 -3.09
CA LEU A 12 -12.40 -1.93 -3.74
C LEU A 12 -13.66 -1.45 -3.01
N SER A 13 -13.56 -1.03 -1.74
CA SER A 13 -14.68 -0.48 -0.97
C SER A 13 -14.87 1.02 -1.15
N ILE A 14 -13.91 1.70 -1.78
CA ILE A 14 -13.93 3.15 -1.99
C ILE A 14 -14.73 3.45 -3.27
N PRO A 15 -15.63 4.44 -3.28
CA PRO A 15 -16.39 4.79 -4.48
C PRO A 15 -15.50 5.21 -5.65
N ASP A 16 -15.94 4.88 -6.86
CA ASP A 16 -15.30 5.33 -8.09
C ASP A 16 -15.24 6.87 -8.18
N ASN A 17 -14.15 7.39 -8.75
CA ASN A 17 -13.92 8.82 -8.99
C ASN A 17 -14.02 9.71 -7.72
N SER A 18 -13.72 9.18 -6.54
CA SER A 18 -13.80 9.93 -5.27
C SER A 18 -12.43 10.32 -4.67
N ILE A 19 -11.32 10.04 -5.35
CA ILE A 19 -9.96 10.29 -4.86
C ILE A 19 -9.23 11.21 -5.85
N ASP A 20 -8.85 12.41 -5.40
CA ASP A 20 -8.17 13.41 -6.23
C ASP A 20 -6.65 13.18 -6.33
N ALA A 21 -6.05 12.55 -5.30
CA ALA A 21 -4.61 12.33 -5.23
C ALA A 21 -4.27 11.05 -4.46
N VAL A 22 -3.18 10.39 -4.86
CA VAL A 22 -2.65 9.19 -4.21
C VAL A 22 -1.17 9.41 -3.89
N VAL A 23 -0.79 9.15 -2.64
CA VAL A 23 0.61 9.07 -2.21
C VAL A 23 0.85 7.65 -1.75
N THR A 24 1.84 6.99 -2.34
CA THR A 24 2.12 5.58 -2.06
C THR A 24 3.63 5.33 -2.00
N ASP A 25 4.02 4.50 -1.05
CA ASP A 25 5.38 3.97 -0.89
C ASP A 25 5.26 2.43 -0.77
N PRO A 26 5.00 1.73 -1.89
CA PRO A 26 4.80 0.28 -1.87
C PRO A 26 6.09 -0.47 -1.50
N PRO A 27 5.99 -1.71 -1.02
CA PRO A 27 7.17 -2.55 -0.80
C PRO A 27 7.92 -2.80 -2.12
N TYR A 28 9.18 -2.37 -2.18
CA TYR A 28 10.02 -2.48 -3.39
C TYR A 28 11.05 -3.63 -3.34
N GLY A 29 11.19 -4.33 -2.21
CA GLY A 29 12.13 -5.45 -2.07
C GLY A 29 13.62 -5.06 -2.16
N LEU A 30 13.95 -3.78 -1.97
CA LEU A 30 15.30 -3.25 -2.18
C LEU A 30 16.28 -3.61 -1.06
N SER A 31 15.81 -4.10 0.10
CA SER A 31 16.66 -4.42 1.27
C SER A 31 17.55 -3.26 1.77
N PHE A 32 17.21 -2.02 1.41
CA PHE A 32 18.10 -0.86 1.55
C PHE A 32 18.12 -0.26 2.97
N MET A 33 17.00 -0.31 3.68
CA MET A 33 16.86 0.21 5.05
C MET A 33 17.18 -0.83 6.13
N GLY A 34 17.51 -2.07 5.73
CA GLY A 34 17.78 -3.20 6.62
C GLY A 34 16.58 -3.58 7.49
N LYS A 35 15.35 -3.32 7.04
CA LYS A 35 14.12 -3.61 7.79
C LYS A 35 13.34 -4.75 7.17
N ARG A 36 12.64 -5.56 7.99
CA ARG A 36 11.88 -6.71 7.49
C ARG A 36 10.88 -6.35 6.35
N TRP A 37 10.31 -5.15 6.40
CA TRP A 37 9.34 -4.69 5.41
C TRP A 37 9.95 -4.17 4.10
N ASP A 38 11.26 -3.96 4.03
CA ASP A 38 11.93 -3.41 2.84
C ASP A 38 12.50 -4.49 1.90
N TYR A 39 12.52 -5.76 2.32
CA TYR A 39 13.01 -6.88 1.53
C TYR A 39 11.88 -7.71 0.91
N ASP A 40 10.73 -7.81 1.58
CA ASP A 40 9.61 -8.64 1.12
C ASP A 40 8.70 -7.85 0.19
N VAL A 41 8.42 -8.41 -0.99
CA VAL A 41 7.38 -7.91 -1.91
C VAL A 41 6.18 -8.86 -1.89
N PRO A 42 4.94 -8.35 -1.94
CA PRO A 42 3.73 -9.17 -2.07
C PRO A 42 3.81 -10.08 -3.30
N SER A 43 3.32 -11.33 -3.16
CA SER A 43 3.26 -12.35 -4.24
C SER A 43 1.92 -12.35 -4.96
#